data_AF-A0A8S3GH28-F1
#
_entry.id   AF-A0A8S3GH28-F1
#
_cell.length_a   1.000
_cell.length_b   1.000
_cell.length_c   1.000
_cell.angle_alpha   90.00
_cell.angle_beta   90.00
_cell.angle_gamma   90.00
#
_symmetry.space_group_name_H-M   'P 1'
#
loop_
_entity.id
_entity.type
_entity.pdbx_description
1 polymer ?
#
loop_
_entity_poly.entity_id
_entity_poly.type
_entity_poly.pdbx_seq_one_letter_code
_entity_poly.pdbx_strand_id
1 'polypeptide(L)' 'MKRIIHVLGSKKFNYLELSEQIDLKTGGLNVSSHLDDSSFKIEDYEEGVILSSYCLDRNIDAMFDLWEDVLLHF' A
#
# COMPACT_ATOMS: atom_id res chain seq x y z
N MET A 1 4.59 -10.87 9.21
CA MET A 1 3.98 -10.60 7.89
C MET A 1 4.88 -9.58 7.19
N LYS A 2 5.63 -9.98 6.15
CA LYS A 2 6.58 -9.08 5.46
C LYS A 2 5.79 -8.11 4.58
N ARG A 3 5.87 -6.81 4.86
CA ARG A 3 5.21 -5.76 4.07
C ARG A 3 6.13 -5.40 2.91
N ILE A 4 5.78 -5.84 1.70
CA ILE A 4 6.66 -5.72 0.52
C ILE A 4 6.94 -4.26 0.15
N ILE A 5 5.98 -3.35 0.37
CA ILE A 5 6.14 -1.92 0.05
C ILE A 5 7.32 -1.27 0.80
N HIS A 6 7.52 -1.63 2.08
CA HIS A 6 8.54 -1.02 2.92
C HIS A 6 9.98 -1.34 2.46
N VAL A 7 10.17 -2.33 1.59
CA VAL A 7 11.48 -2.78 1.11
C VAL A 7 11.79 -2.37 -0.33
N LEU A 8 10.87 -1.70 -1.03
CA LEU A 8 11.08 -1.24 -2.42
C LEU A 8 11.79 0.12 -2.51
N GLY A 9 11.58 1.01 -1.54
CA GLY A 9 11.99 2.42 -1.68
C GLY A 9 11.21 3.14 -2.79
N SER A 10 11.55 4.39 -3.06
CA SER A 10 11.06 5.17 -4.20
C SER A 10 12.20 6.01 -4.78
N LYS A 11 11.97 6.69 -5.91
CA LYS A 11 12.93 7.64 -6.49
C LYS A 11 13.36 8.74 -5.52
N LYS A 12 12.51 9.05 -4.54
CA LYS A 12 12.70 10.13 -3.58
C LYS A 12 13.30 9.66 -2.25
N PHE A 13 13.03 8.41 -1.87
CA PHE A 13 13.44 7.86 -0.58
C PHE A 13 14.07 6.49 -0.76
N ASN A 14 15.20 6.25 -0.09
CA ASN A 14 15.67 4.88 0.05
C ASN A 14 14.69 4.06 0.92
N TYR A 15 14.82 2.74 0.93
CA TYR A 15 13.87 1.87 1.62
C TYR A 15 13.73 2.16 3.13
N LEU A 16 14.81 2.58 3.81
CA LEU A 16 14.77 2.92 5.24
C LEU A 16 14.01 4.22 5.46
N GLU A 17 14.33 5.26 4.69
CA GLU A 17 13.67 6.56 4.75
C GLU A 17 12.17 6.44 4.47
N LEU A 18 11.81 5.66 3.45
CA LEU A 18 10.41 5.40 3.12
C LEU A 18 9.70 4.67 4.27
N SER A 19 10.35 3.64 4.84
CA SER A 19 9.77 2.91 5.97
C SER A 19 9.55 3.81 7.18
N GLU A 20 10.49 4.70 7.50
CA GLU A 20 10.32 5.68 8.58
C GLU A 20 9.18 6.66 8.31
N GLN A 21 9.03 7.17 7.08
CA GLN A 21 7.92 8.05 6.74
C GLN A 21 6.58 7.35 6.85
N ILE A 22 6.48 6.09 6.40
CA ILE A 22 5.25 5.30 6.52
C ILE A 22 4.88 5.14 8.00
N ASP A 23 5.82 4.78 8.87
CA ASP A 23 5.56 4.58 10.30
C ASP A 23 5.25 5.90 11.04
N LEU A 24 5.83 7.02 10.61
CA LEU A 24 5.61 8.34 11.21
C LEU A 24 4.26 8.94 10.83
N LYS A 25 3.84 8.75 9.57
CA LYS A 25 2.66 9.42 8.99
C LYS A 25 1.42 8.55 9.00
N THR A 26 1.57 7.23 9.00
CA THR A 26 0.47 6.27 8.89
C THR A 26 0.58 5.21 9.98
N GLY A 27 -0.51 4.48 10.25
CA GLY A 27 -0.44 3.25 11.05
C GLY A 27 -0.06 2.01 10.21
N GLY A 28 0.12 2.19 8.90
CA GLY A 28 0.50 1.15 7.97
C GLY A 28 0.05 1.46 6.56
N LEU A 29 0.87 1.02 5.60
CA LEU A 29 0.64 1.09 4.17
C LEU A 29 0.82 -0.34 3.62
N ASN A 30 -0.26 -0.98 3.15
CA ASN A 30 -0.25 -2.40 2.81
C ASN A 30 -0.82 -2.66 1.41
N VAL A 31 -0.18 -3.61 0.73
CA VAL A 31 -0.60 -4.18 -0.55
C VAL A 31 -0.78 -5.67 -0.32
N SER A 32 -1.93 -6.21 -0.72
CA SER A 32 -2.21 -7.64 -0.68
C SER A 32 -2.93 -8.09 -1.94
N SER A 33 -2.55 -9.25 -2.48
CA SER A 33 -3.34 -9.91 -3.52
C SER A 33 -4.67 -10.38 -2.94
N HIS A 34 -5.72 -10.26 -3.73
CA HIS A 34 -7.06 -10.72 -3.42
C HIS A 34 -7.55 -11.61 -4.55
N LEU A 35 -8.10 -12.76 -4.18
CA LEU A 35 -8.77 -13.67 -5.08
C LEU A 35 -10.14 -13.91 -4.48
N ASP A 36 -11.19 -13.58 -5.22
CA ASP A 36 -12.58 -13.80 -4.80
C ASP A 36 -13.30 -14.68 -5.82
N ASP A 37 -14.10 -15.61 -5.32
CA ASP A 37 -14.89 -16.50 -6.17
C ASP A 37 -16.23 -15.84 -6.48
N SER A 38 -16.66 -15.89 -7.74
CA SER A 38 -17.95 -15.34 -8.13
C SER A 38 -19.08 -16.11 -7.45
N SER A 39 -19.95 -15.38 -6.74
CA SER A 39 -21.14 -15.96 -6.11
C SER A 39 -22.17 -16.50 -7.12
N PHE A 40 -22.01 -16.20 -8.42
CA PHE A 40 -22.96 -16.56 -9.47
C PHE A 40 -22.51 -17.72 -10.36
N LYS A 41 -21.20 -17.94 -10.50
CA LYS A 41 -20.63 -18.97 -11.38
C LYS A 41 -19.35 -19.54 -10.78
N ILE A 42 -19.30 -20.86 -10.65
CA ILE A 42 -18.18 -21.60 -10.05
C ILE A 42 -16.86 -21.47 -10.83
N GLU A 43 -16.94 -21.13 -12.12
CA GLU A 43 -15.75 -21.00 -12.99
C GLU A 43 -15.23 -19.56 -13.11
N ASP A 44 -15.93 -18.58 -12.53
CA ASP A 44 -15.52 -17.19 -12.57
C ASP A 44 -14.86 -16.80 -11.23
N TYR A 45 -13.65 -16.27 -11.28
CA TYR A 45 -12.94 -15.69 -10.14
C TYR A 45 -12.46 -14.29 -10.48
N GLU A 46 -12.43 -13.41 -9.48
CA GLU A 46 -11.88 -12.07 -9.58
C GLU A 46 -10.52 -12.04 -8.89
N GLU A 47 -9.48 -11.69 -9.65
CA GLU A 47 -8.14 -11.43 -9.12
C GLU A 47 -7.90 -9.92 -9.05
N GLY A 48 -7.45 -9.45 -7.90
CA GLY A 48 -7.20 -8.04 -7.66
C GLY A 48 -6.06 -7.78 -6.69
N VAL A 49 -5.70 -6.51 -6.59
CA VAL A 49 -4.73 -6.02 -5.59
C VAL A 49 -5.47 -5.05 -4.68
N ILE A 50 -5.47 -5.34 -3.38
CA ILE A 50 -6.02 -4.45 -2.36
C ILE A 50 -4.91 -3.56 -1.84
N LEU A 51 -5.15 -2.25 -1.93
CA LEU A 51 -4.38 -1.20 -1.28
C LEU A 51 -5.11 -0.79 -0.01
N SER A 52 -4.44 -0.86 1.13
CA SER A 52 -5.05 -0.49 2.42
C SER A 52 -4.10 0.33 3.27
N SER A 53 -4.64 1.37 3.90
CA SER A 53 -3.91 2.25 4.79
C SER A 53 -4.83 2.93 5.77
N TYR A 54 -4.26 3.44 6.85
CA TYR A 54 -4.98 4.24 7.84
C TYR A 54 -4.03 5.25 8.47
N CYS A 55 -4.55 6.43 8.79
CA CYS A 55 -3.80 7.51 9.42
C CYS A 55 -4.74 8.36 10.29
N LEU A 56 -4.14 9.27 11.07
CA LEU A 56 -4.90 10.33 11.74
C LEU A 56 -5.29 11.39 10.72
N ASP A 57 -6.44 12.05 10.89
CA ASP A 57 -7.00 12.99 9.91
C ASP A 57 -6.00 14.05 9.41
N ARG A 58 -5.17 14.58 10.31
CA ARG A 58 -4.13 15.58 9.97
C ARG A 58 -3.02 15.08 9.03
N ASN A 59 -2.94 13.77 8.82
CA ASN A 59 -1.93 13.10 7.99
C ASN A 59 -2.51 12.56 6.67
N ILE A 60 -3.79 12.83 6.35
CA ILE A 60 -4.43 12.32 5.14
C ILE A 60 -3.64 12.71 3.88
N ASP A 61 -3.25 13.98 3.75
CA ASP A 61 -2.49 14.46 2.60
C ASP A 61 -1.14 13.73 2.48
N ALA A 62 -0.40 13.65 3.59
CA ALA A 62 0.88 12.95 3.64
C ALA A 62 0.76 11.45 3.34
N MET A 63 -0.35 10.81 3.71
CA MET A 63 -0.61 9.41 3.39
C MET A 63 -0.82 9.20 1.89
N PHE A 64 -1.53 10.11 1.21
CA PHE A 64 -1.70 10.05 -0.24
C PHE A 64 -0.41 10.37 -0.99
N ASP A 65 0.40 11.31 -0.50
CA ASP A 65 1.74 11.58 -1.05
C ASP A 65 2.62 10.33 -1.01
N LEU A 66 2.58 9.57 0.09
CA LEU A 66 3.30 8.30 0.21
C LEU A 66 2.79 7.24 -0.76
N TRP A 67 1.47 7.18 -1.01
CA TRP A 67 0.91 6.29 -2.04
C TRP A 67 1.39 6.68 -3.44
N GLU A 68 1.45 7.97 -3.74
CA GLU A 68 1.95 8.47 -5.03
C GLU A 68 3.43 8.11 -5.22
N ASP A 69 4.25 8.33 -4.19
CA ASP A 69 5.67 7.97 -4.19
C ASP A 69 5.87 6.46 -4.44
N VAL A 70 5.04 5.61 -3.82
CA VAL A 70 5.14 4.15 -3.92
C VAL A 70 4.57 3.60 -5.23
N LEU A 71 3.53 4.20 -5.81
CA LEU A 71 2.82 3.64 -6.97
C LEU A 71 3.19 4.28 -8.30
N LEU A 72 3.67 5.53 -8.29
CA LEU A 72 4.02 6.25 -9.51
C LEU A 72 5.53 6.50 -9.64
N HIS A 73 6.28 6.42 -8.54
CA HIS A 73 7.68 6.83 -8.48
C HIS A 73 8.64 5.77 -7.92
N PHE A 74 8.46 4.49 -8.28
CA PHE A 74 9.45 3.42 -8.06
C PHE A 74 10.60 3.42 -9.08
#